data_AF-A0A382W6F5-F1
#
_entry.id   AF-A0A382W6F5-F1
#
_cell.length_a   1.000
_cell.length_b   1.000
_cell.length_c   1.000
_cell.angle_alpha   90.00
_cell.angle_beta   90.00
_cell.angle_gamma   90.00
#
_symmetry.space_group_name_H-M   'P 1'
#
loop_
_entity.id
_entity.type
_entity.pdbx_description
1 polymer ?
#
loop_
_entity_poly.entity_id
_entity_poly.type
_entity_poly.pdbx_seq_one_letter_code
_entity_poly.pdbx_strand_id
1 'polypeptide(L)'
;NQCYCGGYGTQTVNFGDAIYDFSSMGDAETASDAAAYLAWHAGVAVNMDYECEGSGAQVTGGYPSTEYAMKNYFKYKSNLYDTAPYSWSDAEWIDKLSTEIDANRPFIYVGYNDEGGHAWNCDGYDDELFHMNWGWGGQSDGWFTVTGPDDPDGWGSGSNVLINIEPESLNRPNLRLTTYSAYETSGDGDAVINPGETFEIVIELENPAPWSAASSIEILLTTEDEGVNIDESTSYIISFETLEPGEIFSNASMPFTINVDGDIALGDKTFNLMIMGTGI
;
A
#
# COMPACT_ATOMS: atom_id res chain seq x y z
N ASN A 1 17.91 32.14 -6.94
CA ASN A 1 17.35 30.91 -7.52
C ASN A 1 17.19 31.13 -9.01
N GLN A 2 18.07 30.54 -9.81
CA GLN A 2 17.95 30.55 -11.28
C GLN A 2 17.53 29.14 -11.67
N CYS A 3 16.25 28.93 -11.99
CA CYS A 3 15.85 27.73 -12.73
C CYS A 3 16.11 28.01 -14.23
N TYR A 4 16.90 27.15 -14.85
CA TYR A 4 17.03 27.09 -16.30
C TYR A 4 16.03 26.05 -16.82
N CYS A 5 14.84 26.49 -17.24
CA CYS A 5 13.86 25.67 -17.95
C CYS A 5 14.29 25.48 -19.42
N GLY A 6 15.48 24.90 -19.65
CA GLY A 6 15.85 24.42 -20.97
C GLY A 6 14.97 23.22 -21.29
N GLY A 7 14.03 23.38 -22.23
CA GLY A 7 13.01 22.38 -22.56
C GLY A 7 13.61 20.97 -22.59
N TYR A 8 13.03 20.07 -21.80
CA TYR A 8 13.50 18.70 -21.56
C TYR A 8 13.63 17.84 -22.84
N GLY A 9 13.38 18.42 -24.02
CA GLY A 9 13.28 17.71 -25.28
C GLY A 9 12.02 16.88 -25.34
N THR A 10 11.80 16.21 -26.48
CA THR A 10 10.74 15.22 -26.60
C THR A 10 11.06 14.05 -25.67
N GLN A 11 10.21 13.83 -24.68
CA GLN A 11 10.23 12.65 -23.84
C GLN A 11 9.48 11.52 -24.54
N THR A 12 9.98 10.29 -24.47
CA THR A 12 9.35 9.14 -25.13
C THR A 12 9.62 7.89 -24.31
N VAL A 13 8.57 7.10 -24.11
CA VAL A 13 8.60 5.83 -23.37
C VAL A 13 8.04 4.72 -24.24
N ASN A 14 8.70 3.56 -24.24
CA ASN A 14 8.13 2.33 -24.77
C ASN A 14 7.51 1.51 -23.63
N PHE A 15 6.22 1.73 -23.36
CA PHE A 15 5.51 1.05 -22.27
C PHE A 15 5.43 -0.48 -22.46
N GLY A 16 5.54 -0.97 -23.69
CA GLY A 16 5.53 -2.41 -23.98
C GLY A 16 6.77 -3.17 -23.49
N ASP A 17 7.90 -2.47 -23.38
CA ASP A 17 9.18 -3.03 -22.92
C ASP A 17 9.51 -2.62 -21.47
N ALA A 18 8.65 -1.83 -20.82
CA ALA A 18 8.90 -1.30 -19.49
C ALA A 18 8.75 -2.40 -18.42
N ILE A 19 9.75 -2.50 -17.54
CA ILE A 19 9.74 -3.35 -16.35
C ILE A 19 9.92 -2.44 -15.14
N TYR A 20 8.98 -2.49 -14.19
CA TYR A 20 9.02 -1.71 -12.96
C TYR A 20 9.45 -2.61 -11.80
N ASP A 21 10.61 -2.31 -11.21
CA ASP A 21 11.12 -3.02 -10.04
C ASP A 21 10.55 -2.39 -8.77
N PHE A 22 9.33 -2.79 -8.40
CA PHE A 22 8.64 -2.30 -7.22
C PHE A 22 9.41 -2.55 -5.92
N SER A 23 10.15 -3.68 -5.81
CA SER A 23 10.96 -3.98 -4.63
C SER A 23 12.12 -2.99 -4.43
N SER A 24 12.67 -2.46 -5.51
CA SER A 24 13.75 -1.47 -5.45
C SER A 24 13.25 -0.03 -5.31
N MET A 25 11.94 0.21 -5.26
CA MET A 25 11.39 1.56 -5.09
C MET A 25 11.61 2.12 -3.67
N GLY A 26 11.75 1.25 -2.68
CA GLY A 26 11.90 1.62 -1.27
C GLY A 26 10.56 1.97 -0.62
N ASP A 27 10.62 2.71 0.48
CA ASP A 27 9.51 3.13 1.35
C ASP A 27 8.98 4.53 1.01
N ALA A 28 9.46 5.14 -0.07
CA ALA A 28 9.18 6.52 -0.46
C ALA A 28 9.66 7.61 0.52
N GLU A 29 10.51 7.29 1.51
CA GLU A 29 11.18 8.31 2.33
C GLU A 29 12.27 9.06 1.55
N THR A 30 12.87 8.38 0.58
CA THR A 30 13.86 8.96 -0.34
C THR A 30 13.62 8.50 -1.77
N ALA A 31 14.01 9.34 -2.73
CA ALA A 31 13.92 8.99 -4.14
C ALA A 31 14.92 7.89 -4.49
N SER A 32 14.43 6.79 -5.07
CA SER A 32 15.24 5.73 -5.68
C SER A 32 15.19 5.84 -7.21
N ASP A 33 16.18 5.26 -7.90
CA ASP A 33 16.19 5.22 -9.37
C ASP A 33 14.96 4.47 -9.92
N ALA A 34 14.52 3.41 -9.22
CA ALA A 34 13.33 2.65 -9.60
C ALA A 34 12.04 3.47 -9.47
N ALA A 35 11.89 4.24 -8.39
CA ALA A 35 10.75 5.13 -8.20
C ALA A 35 10.77 6.29 -9.22
N ALA A 36 11.94 6.90 -9.45
CA ALA A 36 12.11 7.97 -10.42
C ALA A 36 11.78 7.51 -11.85
N TYR A 37 12.15 6.28 -12.21
CA TYR A 37 11.82 5.68 -13.51
C TYR A 37 10.31 5.55 -13.73
N LEU A 38 9.57 5.05 -12.72
CA LEU A 38 8.11 4.98 -12.79
C LEU A 38 7.48 6.39 -12.85
N ALA A 39 7.93 7.32 -12.01
CA ALA A 39 7.40 8.69 -11.96
C ALA A 39 7.59 9.41 -13.31
N TRP A 40 8.76 9.25 -13.94
CA TRP A 40 9.01 9.77 -15.28
C TRP A 40 8.07 9.14 -16.32
N HIS A 41 7.87 7.81 -16.30
CA HIS A 41 6.92 7.14 -17.19
C HIS A 41 5.49 7.64 -17.01
N ALA A 42 5.05 7.82 -15.77
CA ALA A 42 3.74 8.37 -15.45
C ALA A 42 3.56 9.77 -16.06
N GLY A 43 4.54 10.66 -15.92
CA GLY A 43 4.47 12.00 -16.50
C GLY A 43 4.47 12.00 -18.03
N VAL A 44 5.27 11.15 -18.68
CA VAL A 44 5.22 10.99 -20.15
C VAL A 44 3.86 10.45 -20.61
N ALA A 45 3.26 9.52 -19.86
CA ALA A 45 1.99 8.90 -20.20
C ALA A 45 0.81 9.90 -20.24
N VAL A 46 0.90 10.97 -19.46
CA VAL A 46 -0.13 12.01 -19.36
C VAL A 46 0.23 13.31 -20.10
N ASN A 47 1.28 13.29 -20.93
CA ASN A 47 1.83 14.48 -21.58
C ASN A 47 2.04 15.64 -20.60
N MET A 48 2.67 15.35 -19.46
CA MET A 48 2.93 16.32 -18.39
C MET A 48 3.57 17.59 -18.93
N ASP A 49 2.98 18.74 -18.59
CA ASP A 49 3.54 20.06 -18.86
C ASP A 49 4.56 20.39 -17.77
N TYR A 50 5.80 19.95 -17.98
CA TYR A 50 6.86 20.05 -16.99
C TYR A 50 7.42 21.47 -16.85
N GLU A 51 7.28 22.06 -15.66
CA GLU A 51 8.00 23.27 -15.27
C GLU A 51 8.64 23.15 -13.88
N CYS A 52 9.59 24.04 -13.58
CA CYS A 52 10.29 24.08 -12.28
C CYS A 52 9.38 24.47 -11.11
N GLU A 53 8.43 25.37 -11.34
CA GLU A 53 7.57 25.92 -10.28
C GLU A 53 6.29 25.07 -10.08
N GLY A 54 6.07 24.08 -10.95
CA GLY A 54 4.91 23.20 -10.94
C GLY A 54 4.78 22.49 -12.28
N SER A 55 4.20 21.29 -12.28
CA SER A 55 3.92 20.56 -13.52
C SER A 55 2.45 20.21 -13.58
N GLY A 56 1.84 20.33 -14.76
CA GLY A 56 0.39 20.16 -14.95
C GLY A 56 0.04 19.00 -15.85
N ALA A 57 -0.99 18.22 -15.47
CA ALA A 57 -1.59 17.19 -16.30
C ALA A 57 -3.07 17.01 -15.97
N GLN A 58 -3.83 16.40 -16.88
CA GLN A 58 -5.21 16.02 -16.63
C GLN A 58 -5.26 14.65 -15.93
N VAL A 59 -6.11 14.51 -14.92
CA VAL A 59 -6.31 13.22 -14.23
C VAL A 59 -7.44 12.43 -14.88
N THR A 60 -8.57 13.06 -15.17
CA THR A 60 -9.79 12.40 -15.67
C THR A 60 -10.02 12.69 -17.16
N GLY A 61 -10.82 11.85 -17.83
CA GLY A 61 -11.21 12.04 -19.23
C GLY A 61 -10.33 11.30 -20.24
N GLY A 62 -10.32 11.81 -21.49
CA GLY A 62 -9.64 11.17 -22.63
C GLY A 62 -8.15 11.44 -22.73
N TYR A 63 -7.53 10.98 -23.82
CA TYR A 63 -6.11 11.23 -24.07
C TYR A 63 -5.79 12.74 -24.22
N PRO A 64 -4.75 13.26 -23.54
CA PRO A 64 -3.93 12.63 -22.51
C PRO A 64 -4.49 12.88 -21.09
N SER A 65 -4.67 11.82 -20.30
CA SER A 65 -5.08 11.90 -18.89
C SER A 65 -4.56 10.69 -18.10
N THR A 66 -4.53 10.78 -16.78
CA THR A 66 -4.23 9.62 -15.91
C THR A 66 -5.20 8.47 -16.18
N GLU A 67 -6.50 8.75 -16.28
CA GLU A 67 -7.53 7.76 -16.60
C GLU A 67 -7.22 7.03 -17.91
N TYR A 68 -6.88 7.77 -18.97
CA TYR A 68 -6.50 7.17 -20.25
C TYR A 68 -5.21 6.37 -20.13
N ALA A 69 -4.19 6.91 -19.45
CA ALA A 69 -2.88 6.28 -19.31
C ALA A 69 -2.96 4.95 -18.54
N MET A 70 -3.73 4.89 -17.46
CA MET A 70 -3.92 3.68 -16.68
C MET A 70 -4.55 2.55 -17.52
N LYS A 71 -5.57 2.89 -18.32
CA LYS A 71 -6.26 1.94 -19.21
C LYS A 71 -5.37 1.42 -20.34
N ASN A 72 -4.51 2.28 -20.91
CA ASN A 72 -3.85 1.98 -22.19
C ASN A 72 -2.34 1.66 -22.05
N TYR A 73 -1.68 2.11 -20.98
CA TYR A 73 -0.22 1.99 -20.81
C TYR A 73 0.18 1.21 -19.57
N PHE A 74 -0.61 1.25 -18.49
CA PHE A 74 -0.26 0.63 -17.21
C PHE A 74 -1.08 -0.63 -16.85
N LYS A 75 -1.86 -1.18 -17.79
CA LYS A 75 -2.62 -2.43 -17.63
C LYS A 75 -3.57 -2.41 -16.42
N TYR A 76 -4.29 -1.31 -16.23
CA TYR A 76 -5.45 -1.27 -15.33
C TYR A 76 -6.72 -1.69 -16.07
N LYS A 77 -7.72 -2.20 -15.34
CA LYS A 77 -9.03 -2.54 -15.90
C LYS A 77 -9.64 -1.30 -16.55
N SER A 78 -10.34 -1.47 -17.68
CA SER A 78 -10.90 -0.32 -18.42
C SER A 78 -12.09 0.38 -17.75
N ASN A 79 -12.58 -0.16 -16.62
CA ASN A 79 -13.77 0.31 -15.92
C ASN A 79 -13.49 1.30 -14.77
N LEU A 80 -12.25 1.78 -14.58
CA LEU A 80 -12.04 2.99 -13.78
C LEU A 80 -12.76 4.19 -14.41
N TYR A 81 -13.28 5.09 -13.57
CA TYR A 81 -14.11 6.21 -13.99
C TYR A 81 -14.01 7.37 -13.01
N ASP A 82 -14.33 8.56 -13.51
CA ASP A 82 -14.41 9.76 -12.69
C ASP A 82 -15.81 10.00 -12.11
N THR A 83 -15.85 10.59 -10.93
CA THR A 83 -17.09 11.08 -10.31
C THR A 83 -16.79 12.26 -9.40
N ALA A 84 -17.81 13.04 -9.06
CA ALA A 84 -17.65 14.26 -8.26
C ALA A 84 -18.70 14.35 -7.14
N PRO A 85 -18.39 15.05 -6.03
CA PRO A 85 -19.28 15.15 -4.87
C PRO A 85 -20.69 15.66 -5.24
N TYR A 86 -20.79 16.63 -6.15
CA TYR A 86 -22.07 17.24 -6.55
C TYR A 86 -23.08 16.27 -7.19
N SER A 87 -22.65 15.06 -7.55
CA SER A 87 -23.52 14.04 -8.14
C SER A 87 -24.21 13.15 -7.10
N TRP A 88 -23.90 13.33 -5.81
CA TRP A 88 -24.31 12.45 -4.71
C TRP A 88 -24.77 13.27 -3.51
N SER A 89 -25.57 12.66 -2.64
CA SER A 89 -25.73 13.20 -1.28
C SER A 89 -24.46 12.94 -0.45
N ASP A 90 -24.24 13.71 0.61
CA ASP A 90 -23.09 13.55 1.51
C ASP A 90 -22.88 12.10 1.98
N ALA A 91 -23.98 11.43 2.38
CA ALA A 91 -23.92 10.04 2.81
C ALA A 91 -23.56 9.07 1.67
N GLU A 92 -24.11 9.28 0.47
CA GLU A 92 -23.75 8.46 -0.71
C GLU A 92 -22.33 8.73 -1.19
N TRP A 93 -21.81 9.94 -0.99
CA TRP A 93 -20.44 10.31 -1.30
C TRP A 93 -19.47 9.61 -0.38
N ILE A 94 -19.70 9.69 0.94
CA ILE A 94 -18.89 8.99 1.95
C ILE A 94 -18.89 7.48 1.68
N ASP A 95 -20.07 6.87 1.52
CA ASP A 95 -20.22 5.43 1.25
C ASP A 95 -19.48 4.99 -0.02
N LYS A 96 -19.49 5.83 -1.06
CA LYS A 96 -18.77 5.55 -2.30
C LYS A 96 -17.26 5.53 -2.10
N LEU A 97 -16.72 6.53 -1.38
CA LEU A 97 -15.29 6.62 -1.15
C LEU A 97 -14.81 5.53 -0.17
N SER A 98 -15.57 5.24 0.89
CA SER A 98 -15.24 4.17 1.83
C SER A 98 -15.25 2.80 1.15
N THR A 99 -16.19 2.56 0.24
CA THR A 99 -16.25 1.32 -0.57
C THR A 99 -14.97 1.07 -1.38
N GLU A 100 -14.30 2.12 -1.85
CA GLU A 100 -13.02 1.97 -2.55
C GLU A 100 -11.92 1.50 -1.60
N ILE A 101 -11.83 2.11 -0.42
CA ILE A 101 -10.84 1.75 0.61
C ILE A 101 -11.11 0.34 1.16
N ASP A 102 -12.36 -0.01 1.46
CA ASP A 102 -12.77 -1.36 1.89
C ASP A 102 -12.39 -2.44 0.87
N ALA A 103 -12.39 -2.08 -0.41
CA ALA A 103 -11.98 -2.97 -1.48
C ALA A 103 -10.48 -2.91 -1.80
N ASN A 104 -9.67 -2.33 -0.90
CA ASN A 104 -8.22 -2.16 -1.03
C ASN A 104 -7.80 -1.36 -2.27
N ARG A 105 -8.58 -0.35 -2.66
CA ARG A 105 -8.28 0.54 -3.79
C ARG A 105 -8.11 1.99 -3.32
N PRO A 106 -6.88 2.41 -2.97
CA PRO A 106 -6.55 3.83 -2.91
C PRO A 106 -6.90 4.51 -4.24
N PHE A 107 -7.40 5.73 -4.18
CA PHE A 107 -7.90 6.44 -5.34
C PHE A 107 -7.32 7.85 -5.44
N ILE A 108 -7.41 8.44 -6.64
CA ILE A 108 -6.86 9.76 -6.91
C ILE A 108 -7.97 10.79 -6.68
N TYR A 109 -7.69 11.77 -5.84
CA TYR A 109 -8.52 12.95 -5.64
C TYR A 109 -7.96 14.12 -6.44
N VAL A 110 -8.84 14.96 -6.96
CA VAL A 110 -8.51 16.19 -7.67
C VAL A 110 -9.31 17.32 -7.06
N GLY A 111 -8.66 18.45 -6.84
CA GLY A 111 -9.31 19.64 -6.31
C GLY A 111 -8.66 20.91 -6.81
N TYR A 112 -9.32 22.03 -6.56
CA TYR A 112 -8.90 23.33 -7.00
C TYR A 112 -9.12 24.37 -5.91
N ASN A 113 -8.31 25.41 -5.95
CA ASN A 113 -8.48 26.62 -5.16
C ASN A 113 -7.98 27.84 -5.97
N ASP A 114 -7.82 28.99 -5.31
CA ASP A 114 -7.31 30.22 -5.94
C ASP A 114 -5.84 30.12 -6.41
N GLU A 115 -5.09 29.12 -5.94
CA GLU A 115 -3.68 28.88 -6.27
C GLU A 115 -3.50 27.95 -7.48
N GLY A 116 -4.49 27.09 -7.77
CA GLY A 116 -4.46 26.21 -8.94
C GLY A 116 -5.23 24.91 -8.74
N GLY A 117 -4.90 23.91 -9.55
CA GLY A 117 -5.37 22.54 -9.38
C GLY A 117 -4.32 21.68 -8.70
N HIS A 118 -4.77 20.72 -7.89
CA HIS A 118 -3.92 19.73 -7.24
C HIS A 118 -4.51 18.33 -7.37
N ALA A 119 -3.64 17.32 -7.40
CA ALA A 119 -4.04 15.92 -7.42
C ALA A 119 -3.24 15.16 -6.36
N TRP A 120 -3.92 14.30 -5.61
CA TRP A 120 -3.36 13.58 -4.48
C TRP A 120 -4.05 12.23 -4.28
N ASN A 121 -3.58 11.43 -3.33
CA ASN A 121 -4.12 10.11 -3.08
C ASN A 121 -4.99 10.13 -1.81
N CYS A 122 -6.09 9.39 -1.85
CA CYS A 122 -6.80 8.98 -0.65
C CYS A 122 -6.63 7.48 -0.44
N ASP A 123 -6.15 7.09 0.73
CA ASP A 123 -5.70 5.72 1.04
C ASP A 123 -6.22 5.18 2.38
N GLY A 124 -7.14 5.89 3.04
CA GLY A 124 -7.75 5.46 4.29
C GLY A 124 -9.04 6.21 4.62
N TYR A 125 -9.89 5.64 5.48
CA TYR A 125 -11.03 6.33 6.07
C TYR A 125 -11.25 5.90 7.54
N ASP A 126 -11.80 6.80 8.35
CA ASP A 126 -12.24 6.59 9.73
C ASP A 126 -13.56 7.35 9.93
N ASP A 127 -14.66 6.60 9.99
CA ASP A 127 -16.04 7.12 9.93
C ASP A 127 -16.26 8.07 8.72
N GLU A 128 -16.31 9.39 8.96
CA GLU A 128 -16.54 10.42 7.94
C GLU A 128 -15.25 11.16 7.51
N LEU A 129 -14.11 10.78 8.09
CA LEU A 129 -12.80 11.35 7.77
C LEU A 129 -12.05 10.44 6.80
N PHE A 130 -11.36 11.06 5.84
CA PHE A 130 -10.56 10.37 4.84
C PHE A 130 -9.10 10.79 4.93
N HIS A 131 -8.20 9.83 4.88
CA HIS A 131 -6.77 10.09 4.90
C HIS A 131 -6.32 10.56 3.52
N MET A 132 -5.67 11.72 3.49
CA MET A 132 -5.13 12.33 2.27
C MET A 132 -3.61 12.30 2.34
N ASN A 133 -3.00 11.68 1.33
CA ASN A 133 -1.57 11.77 1.05
C ASN A 133 -1.37 12.78 -0.07
N TRP A 134 -0.89 13.98 0.28
CA TRP A 134 -0.81 15.13 -0.64
C TRP A 134 0.33 15.06 -1.65
N GLY A 135 1.20 14.05 -1.54
CA GLY A 135 2.37 13.90 -2.43
C GLY A 135 3.51 14.88 -2.13
N TRP A 136 3.54 15.50 -0.95
CA TRP A 136 4.59 16.45 -0.52
C TRP A 136 5.55 15.86 0.51
N GLY A 137 5.86 14.57 0.39
CA GLY A 137 6.79 13.88 1.30
C GLY A 137 6.28 13.80 2.74
N GLY A 138 4.97 13.59 2.92
CA GLY A 138 4.31 13.52 4.23
C GLY A 138 3.86 14.86 4.80
N GLN A 139 4.22 15.99 4.17
CA GLN A 139 3.77 17.30 4.64
C GLN A 139 2.25 17.44 4.46
N SER A 140 1.57 17.75 5.57
CA SER A 140 0.12 17.95 5.67
C SER A 140 -0.73 16.69 5.48
N ASP A 141 -0.12 15.52 5.33
CA ASP A 141 -0.87 14.26 5.29
C ASP A 141 -1.69 14.09 6.57
N GLY A 142 -2.93 13.63 6.44
CA GLY A 142 -3.84 13.58 7.57
C GLY A 142 -5.28 13.29 7.20
N TRP A 143 -6.16 13.46 8.19
CA TRP A 143 -7.57 13.08 8.14
C TRP A 143 -8.47 14.29 7.91
N PHE A 144 -9.26 14.26 6.82
CA PHE A 144 -10.06 15.39 6.38
C PHE A 144 -11.49 14.98 6.07
N THR A 145 -12.44 15.90 6.25
CA THR A 145 -13.79 15.77 5.71
C THR A 145 -13.78 15.94 4.19
N VAL A 146 -14.83 15.44 3.52
CA VAL A 146 -14.94 15.40 2.05
C VAL A 146 -16.28 15.92 1.51
N THR A 147 -17.13 16.46 2.38
CA THR A 147 -18.52 16.86 2.08
C THR A 147 -18.72 18.36 2.10
N GLY A 148 -17.82 19.10 2.75
CA GLY A 148 -17.82 20.56 2.74
C GLY A 148 -17.52 21.14 1.35
N PRO A 149 -17.98 22.38 1.08
CA PRO A 149 -17.76 23.03 -0.21
C PRO A 149 -16.28 23.29 -0.53
N ASP A 150 -15.45 23.42 0.50
CA ASP A 150 -14.01 23.66 0.41
C ASP A 150 -13.20 22.42 0.82
N ASP A 151 -13.86 21.29 1.09
CA ASP A 151 -13.20 20.07 1.55
C ASP A 151 -12.60 19.25 0.41
N PRO A 152 -11.41 18.64 0.59
CA PRO A 152 -10.58 18.66 1.80
C PRO A 152 -9.60 19.86 1.84
N ASP A 153 -9.37 20.40 3.05
CA ASP A 153 -8.33 21.41 3.36
C ASP A 153 -8.28 22.66 2.46
N GLY A 154 -9.43 23.12 1.96
CA GLY A 154 -9.52 24.28 1.07
C GLY A 154 -9.36 23.95 -0.43
N TRP A 155 -9.19 22.68 -0.80
CA TRP A 155 -9.06 22.22 -2.19
C TRP A 155 -10.38 21.72 -2.80
N GLY A 156 -11.50 21.80 -2.08
CA GLY A 156 -12.76 21.17 -2.50
C GLY A 156 -13.43 21.75 -3.75
N SER A 157 -13.01 22.93 -4.22
CA SER A 157 -13.63 23.58 -5.37
C SER A 157 -13.48 22.75 -6.63
N GLY A 158 -14.58 22.48 -7.32
CA GLY A 158 -14.57 21.72 -8.58
C GLY A 158 -14.00 20.30 -8.46
N SER A 159 -13.99 19.74 -7.25
CA SER A 159 -13.34 18.48 -6.98
C SER A 159 -14.00 17.29 -7.68
N ASN A 160 -13.17 16.31 -8.01
CA ASN A 160 -13.58 15.01 -8.52
C ASN A 160 -12.55 13.95 -8.10
N VAL A 161 -12.93 12.70 -8.27
CA VAL A 161 -12.08 11.54 -7.97
C VAL A 161 -12.00 10.63 -9.18
N LEU A 162 -10.88 9.95 -9.33
CA LEU A 162 -10.73 8.81 -10.23
C LEU A 162 -10.69 7.54 -9.38
N ILE A 163 -11.74 6.74 -9.47
CA ILE A 163 -11.97 5.57 -8.60
C ILE A 163 -12.08 4.28 -9.41
N ASN A 164 -12.27 3.16 -8.70
CA ASN A 164 -12.28 1.81 -9.24
C ASN A 164 -10.95 1.47 -9.92
N ILE A 165 -9.87 1.95 -9.30
CA ILE A 165 -8.49 1.77 -9.74
C ILE A 165 -8.06 0.35 -9.37
N GLU A 166 -8.09 -0.55 -10.35
CA GLU A 166 -7.72 -1.94 -10.17
C GLU A 166 -6.86 -2.44 -11.35
N PRO A 167 -5.75 -3.15 -11.11
CA PRO A 167 -4.98 -3.81 -12.16
C PRO A 167 -5.85 -4.77 -13.01
N GLU A 168 -5.56 -4.88 -14.30
CA GLU A 168 -6.25 -5.77 -15.24
C GLU A 168 -6.15 -7.24 -14.79
N SER A 169 -5.04 -7.60 -14.15
CA SER A 169 -4.84 -8.90 -13.52
C SER A 169 -4.09 -8.75 -12.21
N LEU A 170 -4.65 -9.31 -11.12
CA LEU A 170 -3.97 -9.44 -9.84
C LEU A 170 -3.29 -10.80 -9.76
N ASN A 171 -2.34 -11.10 -10.64
CA ASN A 171 -1.72 -12.43 -10.76
C ASN A 171 -0.73 -12.78 -9.62
N ARG A 172 -0.75 -12.02 -8.54
CA ARG A 172 0.03 -12.25 -7.33
C ARG A 172 -0.93 -12.25 -6.13
N PRO A 173 -0.71 -13.10 -5.12
CA PRO A 173 -1.46 -13.04 -3.89
C PRO A 173 -0.97 -11.86 -3.06
N ASN A 174 -1.78 -11.41 -2.11
CA ASN A 174 -1.38 -10.42 -1.12
C ASN A 174 -1.42 -11.06 0.25
N LEU A 175 -0.29 -11.56 0.73
CA LEU A 175 -0.23 -12.21 2.04
C LEU A 175 0.10 -11.17 3.11
N ARG A 176 -0.90 -10.79 3.91
CA ARG A 176 -0.80 -9.76 4.94
C ARG A 176 -0.87 -10.38 6.33
N LEU A 177 0.08 -10.04 7.20
CA LEU A 177 -0.01 -10.35 8.63
C LEU A 177 -1.18 -9.56 9.25
N THR A 178 -2.16 -10.26 9.80
CA THR A 178 -3.32 -9.65 10.45
C THR A 178 -3.17 -9.64 11.96
N THR A 179 -2.77 -10.77 12.54
CA THR A 179 -2.59 -10.91 13.99
C THR A 179 -1.36 -11.74 14.32
N TYR A 180 -0.84 -11.53 15.53
CA TYR A 180 0.10 -12.43 16.16
C TYR A 180 -0.21 -12.54 17.66
N SER A 181 0.18 -13.65 18.27
CA SER A 181 0.09 -13.87 19.70
C SER A 181 1.29 -14.68 20.17
N ALA A 182 1.72 -14.44 21.40
CA ALA A 182 2.80 -15.16 22.04
C ALA A 182 2.31 -15.71 23.38
N TYR A 183 2.68 -16.95 23.71
CA TYR A 183 2.35 -17.57 25.00
C TYR A 183 3.45 -18.51 25.48
N GLU A 184 3.66 -18.54 26.79
CA GLU A 184 4.63 -19.43 27.43
C GLU A 184 4.24 -20.89 27.26
N THR A 185 5.24 -21.72 26.97
CA THR A 185 5.11 -23.18 26.95
C THR A 185 6.00 -23.85 27.99
N SER A 186 7.05 -23.18 28.46
CA SER A 186 7.87 -23.61 29.59
C SER A 186 8.38 -22.39 30.37
N GLY A 187 7.91 -22.24 31.61
CA GLY A 187 8.20 -21.09 32.45
C GLY A 187 7.45 -21.17 33.78
N ASP A 188 7.21 -20.03 34.40
CA ASP A 188 6.41 -19.93 35.62
C ASP A 188 4.91 -19.68 35.39
N GLY A 189 4.50 -19.40 34.16
CA GLY A 189 3.09 -19.32 33.77
C GLY A 189 2.40 -18.02 34.19
N ASP A 190 3.17 -16.94 34.37
CA ASP A 190 2.65 -15.63 34.75
C ASP A 190 2.23 -14.75 33.55
N ALA A 191 2.39 -15.27 32.32
CA ALA A 191 2.12 -14.62 31.04
C ALA A 191 3.08 -13.46 30.72
N VAL A 192 4.26 -13.45 31.34
CA VAL A 192 5.40 -12.59 31.05
C VAL A 192 6.57 -13.46 30.60
N ILE A 193 7.03 -13.27 29.36
CA ILE A 193 8.21 -13.98 28.86
C ILE A 193 9.46 -13.52 29.62
N ASN A 194 10.01 -14.39 30.45
CA ASN A 194 11.19 -14.13 31.26
C ASN A 194 12.47 -14.77 30.67
N PRO A 195 13.66 -14.28 31.07
CA PRO A 195 14.92 -14.95 30.75
C PRO A 195 14.91 -16.43 31.19
N GLY A 196 15.28 -17.33 30.28
CA GLY A 196 15.35 -18.77 30.53
C GLY A 196 14.08 -19.54 30.18
N GLU A 197 13.05 -18.88 29.67
CA GLU A 197 11.76 -19.49 29.34
C GLU A 197 11.64 -19.85 27.85
N THR A 198 10.68 -20.73 27.57
CA THR A 198 10.27 -21.08 26.21
C THR A 198 8.85 -20.58 25.99
N PHE A 199 8.63 -19.98 24.82
CA PHE A 199 7.32 -19.52 24.39
C PHE A 199 7.09 -19.86 22.92
N GLU A 200 5.82 -19.80 22.51
CA GLU A 200 5.42 -20.01 21.13
C GLU A 200 4.78 -18.76 20.55
N ILE A 201 5.00 -18.51 19.25
CA ILE A 201 4.34 -17.46 18.48
C ILE A 201 3.38 -18.09 17.46
N VAL A 202 2.12 -17.66 17.51
CA VAL A 202 1.10 -17.93 16.50
C VAL A 202 0.82 -16.67 15.71
N ILE A 203 0.76 -16.80 14.40
CA ILE A 203 0.42 -15.74 13.45
C ILE A 203 -0.85 -16.09 12.68
N GLU A 204 -1.51 -15.05 12.17
CA GLU A 204 -2.55 -15.17 11.17
C GLU A 204 -2.20 -14.32 9.95
N LEU A 205 -2.33 -14.91 8.76
CA LEU A 205 -2.12 -14.25 7.48
C LEU A 205 -3.42 -14.23 6.71
N GLU A 206 -3.78 -13.10 6.12
CA GLU A 206 -4.92 -12.98 5.22
C GLU A 206 -4.44 -12.85 3.77
N ASN A 207 -5.17 -13.46 2.84
CA ASN A 207 -5.14 -13.08 1.43
C ASN A 207 -6.39 -12.27 1.09
N PRO A 208 -6.42 -10.94 1.25
CA PRO A 208 -7.66 -10.19 1.18
C PRO A 208 -8.26 -10.26 -0.23
N ALA A 209 -9.58 -10.16 -0.34
CA ALA A 209 -10.21 -9.98 -1.66
C ALA A 209 -9.82 -8.58 -2.22
N PRO A 210 -9.62 -8.43 -3.54
CA PRO A 210 -9.85 -9.40 -4.62
C PRO A 210 -8.58 -10.06 -5.18
N TRP A 211 -7.52 -10.23 -4.38
CA TRP A 211 -6.23 -10.76 -4.83
C TRP A 211 -6.31 -12.22 -5.30
N SER A 212 -5.43 -12.67 -6.21
CA SER A 212 -5.46 -14.07 -6.66
C SER A 212 -5.17 -15.03 -5.52
N ALA A 213 -5.68 -16.25 -5.63
CA ALA A 213 -5.42 -17.30 -4.66
C ALA A 213 -3.91 -17.53 -4.52
N ALA A 214 -3.45 -17.71 -3.28
CA ALA A 214 -2.06 -17.98 -2.96
C ALA A 214 -1.84 -19.48 -2.86
N SER A 215 -0.74 -19.97 -3.42
CA SER A 215 -0.27 -21.36 -3.26
C SER A 215 1.22 -21.37 -2.97
N SER A 216 1.75 -22.50 -2.50
CA SER A 216 3.18 -22.65 -2.17
C SER A 216 3.64 -21.53 -1.23
N ILE A 217 2.91 -21.37 -0.12
CA ILE A 217 3.16 -20.30 0.85
C ILE A 217 4.36 -20.72 1.69
N GLU A 218 5.39 -19.89 1.71
CA GLU A 218 6.60 -20.08 2.52
C GLU A 218 6.67 -18.96 3.55
N ILE A 219 6.90 -19.32 4.81
CA ILE A 219 6.96 -18.40 5.94
C ILE A 219 8.22 -18.69 6.72
N LEU A 220 9.02 -17.66 6.96
CA LEU A 220 10.28 -17.74 7.69
C LEU A 220 10.30 -16.70 8.81
N LEU A 221 10.47 -17.15 10.05
CA LEU A 221 10.66 -16.28 11.21
C LEU A 221 12.16 -16.21 11.54
N THR A 222 12.69 -15.00 11.66
CA THR A 222 14.09 -14.74 12.03
C THR A 222 14.19 -13.66 13.09
N THR A 223 15.34 -13.56 13.74
CA THR A 223 15.68 -12.48 14.68
C THR A 223 17.18 -12.23 14.64
N GLU A 224 17.58 -10.99 14.95
CA GLU A 224 18.99 -10.62 15.16
C GLU A 224 19.29 -10.38 16.64
N ASP A 225 18.30 -10.50 17.53
CA ASP A 225 18.47 -10.29 18.97
C ASP A 225 19.25 -11.44 19.61
N GLU A 226 20.42 -11.13 20.17
CA GLU A 226 21.22 -12.09 20.93
C GLU A 226 20.42 -12.66 22.12
N GLY A 227 20.50 -13.98 22.30
CA GLY A 227 19.80 -14.71 23.35
C GLY A 227 18.36 -15.12 23.02
N VAL A 228 17.85 -14.78 21.84
CA VAL A 228 16.58 -15.27 21.32
C VAL A 228 16.83 -16.39 20.33
N ASN A 229 16.47 -17.63 20.69
CA ASN A 229 16.76 -18.82 19.89
C ASN A 229 15.46 -19.42 19.34
N ILE A 230 15.21 -19.22 18.05
CA ILE A 230 14.06 -19.84 17.35
C ILE A 230 14.41 -21.31 17.06
N ASP A 231 13.52 -22.24 17.43
CA ASP A 231 13.70 -23.65 17.12
C ASP A 231 13.70 -23.86 15.60
N GLU A 232 14.80 -24.40 15.07
CA GLU A 232 14.98 -24.63 13.63
C GLU A 232 13.83 -25.45 13.01
N SER A 233 13.23 -26.37 13.77
CA SER A 233 12.13 -27.23 13.29
C SER A 233 10.82 -26.50 13.06
N THR A 234 10.65 -25.31 13.67
CA THR A 234 9.44 -24.48 13.53
C THR A 234 9.72 -23.15 12.86
N SER A 235 10.98 -22.70 12.78
CA SER A 235 11.42 -21.44 12.18
C SER A 235 10.96 -21.21 10.73
N TYR A 236 10.69 -22.29 9.99
CA TYR A 236 10.26 -22.27 8.60
C TYR A 236 9.01 -23.13 8.40
N ILE A 237 7.99 -22.55 7.77
CA ILE A 237 6.73 -23.21 7.42
C ILE A 237 6.58 -23.18 5.90
N ILE A 238 6.22 -24.31 5.32
CA ILE A 238 5.74 -24.39 3.94
C ILE A 238 4.32 -24.96 3.94
N SER A 239 3.38 -24.19 3.37
CA SER A 239 2.01 -24.63 3.13
C SER A 239 1.78 -24.82 1.64
N PHE A 240 1.34 -26.02 1.27
CA PHE A 240 0.89 -26.33 -0.09
C PHE A 240 -0.62 -26.16 -0.26
N GLU A 241 -1.31 -25.73 0.79
CA GLU A 241 -2.72 -25.37 0.70
C GLU A 241 -2.89 -24.10 -0.13
N THR A 242 -4.02 -24.02 -0.82
CA THR A 242 -4.42 -22.80 -1.51
C THR A 242 -5.12 -21.91 -0.50
N LEU A 243 -4.68 -20.65 -0.38
CA LEU A 243 -5.36 -19.61 0.39
C LEU A 243 -6.16 -18.73 -0.57
N GLU A 244 -7.47 -18.92 -0.61
CA GLU A 244 -8.37 -18.20 -1.52
C GLU A 244 -8.53 -16.72 -1.10
N PRO A 245 -8.94 -15.82 -2.01
CA PRO A 245 -9.25 -14.43 -1.65
C PRO A 245 -10.32 -14.35 -0.54
N GLY A 246 -10.00 -13.63 0.53
CA GLY A 246 -10.78 -13.46 1.75
C GLY A 246 -10.51 -14.50 2.84
N GLU A 247 -9.61 -15.47 2.62
CA GLU A 247 -9.29 -16.50 3.60
C GLU A 247 -8.10 -16.13 4.52
N ILE A 248 -8.06 -16.79 5.67
CA ILE A 248 -7.03 -16.65 6.70
C ILE A 248 -6.27 -17.97 6.85
N PHE A 249 -4.94 -17.88 6.78
CA PHE A 249 -4.01 -18.93 7.20
C PHE A 249 -3.58 -18.70 8.66
N SER A 250 -3.44 -19.78 9.43
CA SER A 250 -2.85 -19.72 10.77
C SER A 250 -1.87 -20.87 10.97
N ASN A 251 -0.74 -20.58 11.63
CA ASN A 251 0.21 -21.61 12.06
C ASN A 251 -0.14 -22.21 13.44
N ALA A 252 -1.34 -22.02 13.98
CA ALA A 252 -1.70 -22.53 15.31
C ALA A 252 -1.51 -24.05 15.48
N SER A 253 -1.49 -24.82 14.39
CA SER A 253 -1.19 -26.27 14.41
C SER A 253 0.31 -26.60 14.53
N MET A 254 1.17 -25.63 14.20
CA MET A 254 2.63 -25.70 14.30
C MET A 254 3.21 -24.30 14.60
N PRO A 255 3.04 -23.81 15.84
CA PRO A 255 3.55 -22.50 16.24
C PRO A 255 5.07 -22.40 16.10
N PHE A 256 5.59 -21.18 15.99
CA PHE A 256 7.03 -20.95 16.09
C PHE A 256 7.45 -21.12 17.55
N THR A 257 8.40 -21.99 17.86
CA THR A 257 8.92 -22.18 19.23
C THR A 257 10.19 -21.36 19.42
N ILE A 258 10.27 -20.61 20.52
CA ILE A 258 11.38 -19.70 20.84
C ILE A 258 11.86 -19.99 22.26
N ASN A 259 13.17 -20.17 22.42
CA ASN A 259 13.85 -20.30 23.69
C ASN A 259 14.64 -19.04 24.00
N VAL A 260 14.46 -18.49 25.19
CA VAL A 260 15.13 -17.28 25.65
C VAL A 260 16.27 -17.65 26.60
N ASP A 261 17.46 -17.12 26.38
CA ASP A 261 18.62 -17.37 27.25
C ASP A 261 18.37 -16.84 28.66
N GLY A 262 18.87 -17.55 29.68
CA GLY A 262 18.68 -17.21 31.09
C GLY A 262 19.35 -15.91 31.53
N ASP A 263 20.30 -15.41 30.75
CA ASP A 263 21.05 -14.18 30.97
C ASP A 263 20.77 -13.09 29.93
N ILE A 264 19.72 -13.26 29.10
CA ILE A 264 19.35 -12.27 28.10
C ILE A 264 19.10 -10.89 28.73
N ALA A 265 19.48 -9.84 28.01
CA ALA A 265 19.12 -8.48 28.38
C ALA A 265 17.61 -8.25 28.25
N LEU A 266 16.99 -7.68 29.29
CA LEU A 266 15.58 -7.30 29.29
C LEU A 266 15.31 -6.15 28.30
N GLY A 267 14.11 -6.14 27.74
CA GLY A 267 13.63 -5.11 26.81
C GLY A 267 12.92 -5.71 25.61
N ASP A 268 12.56 -4.84 24.68
CA ASP A 268 11.89 -5.25 23.44
C ASP A 268 12.82 -6.11 22.58
N LYS A 269 12.24 -7.14 21.95
CA LYS A 269 12.91 -8.05 21.03
C LYS A 269 12.23 -7.98 19.67
N THR A 270 13.03 -7.99 18.61
CA THR A 270 12.56 -7.82 17.24
C THR A 270 12.59 -9.16 16.50
N PHE A 271 11.48 -9.45 15.84
CA PHE A 271 11.37 -10.58 14.94
C PHE A 271 11.07 -10.09 13.53
N ASN A 272 11.68 -10.73 12.54
CA ASN A 272 11.42 -10.48 11.13
C ASN A 272 10.67 -11.69 10.55
N LEU A 273 9.49 -11.43 10.02
CA LEU A 273 8.66 -12.43 9.34
C LEU A 273 8.75 -12.22 7.82
N MET A 274 9.33 -13.17 7.11
CA MET A 274 9.34 -13.19 5.65
C MET A 274 8.25 -14.12 5.16
N ILE A 275 7.42 -13.64 4.23
CA ILE A 275 6.29 -14.38 3.67
C ILE A 275 6.40 -14.35 2.15
N MET A 276 6.29 -15.51 1.52
CA MET A 276 6.28 -15.67 0.07
C MET A 276 5.11 -16.55 -0.34
N GLY A 277 4.57 -16.32 -1.53
CA GLY A 277 3.50 -17.15 -2.09
C GLY A 277 3.42 -16.95 -3.60
N THR A 278 2.93 -17.98 -4.29
CA THR A 278 2.73 -17.97 -5.74
C THR A 278 1.25 -17.78 -6.06
N GLY A 279 0.93 -16.81 -6.90
CA GLY A 279 -0.44 -16.58 -7.38
C GLY A 279 -0.82 -17.61 -8.44
N ILE A 280 -2.05 -18.12 -8.37
CA ILE A 280 -2.60 -19.09 -9.33
C ILE A 280 -3.91 -18.62 -9.97
#